data_AF-A0A0D6B123-F1
#
_entry.id   AF-A0A0D6B123-F1
#
_cell.length_a   1.000
_cell.length_b   1.000
_cell.length_c   1.000
_cell.angle_alpha   90.00
_cell.angle_beta   90.00
_cell.angle_gamma   90.00
#
_symmetry.space_group_name_H-M   'P 1'
#
loop_
_entity.id
_entity.type
_entity.pdbx_description
1 polymer ?
#
loop_
_entity_poly.entity_id
_entity_poly.type
_entity_poly.pdbx_seq_one_letter_code
_entity_poly.pdbx_strand_id
1 'polypeptide(L)'
;MQAVNHAITDATSDARHLRNLIERDLGAEPRTHANPSHTIKYPLNPCFHAAQHKVENALQRLKRLRRIARHCEKTKAAVMGFVHLAATLAWLR
;
A
#
# COMPACT_ATOMS: atom_id res chain seq x y z
N MET A 1 -8.38 3.44 -22.09
CA MET A 1 -8.19 3.08 -20.68
C MET A 1 -6.89 2.31 -20.59
N GLN A 2 -5.88 2.78 -19.85
CA GLN A 2 -4.63 2.04 -19.70
C GLN A 2 -4.94 0.72 -18.98
N ALA A 3 -4.71 -0.41 -19.65
CA ALA A 3 -4.80 -1.71 -19.01
C ALA A 3 -3.81 -1.71 -17.84
N VAL A 4 -4.33 -1.82 -16.62
CA VAL A 4 -3.50 -1.94 -15.43
C VAL A 4 -2.92 -3.34 -15.47
N ASN A 5 -1.73 -3.50 -16.05
CA ASN A 5 -1.14 -4.82 -16.24
C ASN A 5 -0.85 -5.53 -14.90
N HIS A 6 -0.64 -4.76 -13.83
CA HIS A 6 -0.27 -5.29 -12.52
C HIS A 6 -0.97 -4.55 -11.38
N ALA A 7 -1.59 -5.31 -10.49
CA ALA A 7 -2.18 -4.80 -9.26
C ALA A 7 -1.27 -5.15 -8.08
N ILE A 8 -0.77 -4.11 -7.42
CA ILE A 8 0.10 -4.23 -6.25
C ILE A 8 -0.79 -4.35 -5.02
N THR A 9 -0.67 -5.45 -4.27
CA THR A 9 -1.48 -5.69 -3.07
C THR A 9 -0.61 -6.19 -1.91
N ASP A 10 -1.06 -5.96 -0.69
CA ASP A 10 -0.34 -6.41 0.52
C ASP A 10 -0.59 -7.90 0.81
N ALA A 11 0.26 -8.51 1.65
CA ALA A 11 0.18 -9.93 1.98
C ALA A 11 -1.16 -10.37 2.64
N THR A 12 -1.87 -9.46 3.32
CA THR A 12 -3.20 -9.76 3.89
C THR A 12 -4.27 -9.86 2.81
N SER A 13 -4.00 -9.28 1.65
CA SER A 13 -4.82 -9.39 0.44
C SER A 13 -4.44 -10.60 -0.42
N ASP A 14 -3.56 -11.50 0.05
CA ASP A 14 -3.21 -12.77 -0.62
C ASP A 14 -4.30 -13.84 -0.46
N ALA A 15 -5.58 -13.45 -0.51
CA ALA A 15 -6.68 -14.40 -0.49
C ALA A 15 -7.02 -14.82 -1.92
N ARG A 16 -7.27 -16.11 -2.13
CA ARG A 16 -7.61 -16.66 -3.46
C ARG A 16 -8.78 -15.93 -4.13
N HIS A 17 -9.78 -15.53 -3.35
CA HIS A 17 -10.93 -14.78 -3.86
C HIS A 17 -10.55 -13.37 -4.35
N LEU A 18 -9.63 -12.68 -3.67
CA LEU A 18 -9.13 -11.37 -4.07
C LEU A 18 -8.27 -11.46 -5.34
N ARG A 19 -7.41 -12.48 -5.43
CA ARG A 19 -6.65 -12.75 -6.66
C ARG A 19 -7.56 -12.99 -7.85
N ASN A 20 -8.58 -13.84 -7.69
CA ASN A 20 -9.56 -14.11 -8.75
C ASN A 20 -10.31 -12.83 -9.17
N LEU A 21 -10.66 -11.97 -8.21
CA LEU A 21 -11.33 -10.70 -8.48
C LEU A 21 -10.42 -9.75 -9.28
N ILE A 22 -9.14 -9.66 -8.91
CA ILE A 22 -8.16 -8.83 -9.62
C ILE A 22 -7.90 -9.36 -11.04
N GLU A 23 -7.74 -10.67 -11.20
CA GLU A 23 -7.49 -11.28 -12.51
C GLU A 23 -8.69 -11.18 -13.44
N ARG A 24 -9.92 -11.38 -12.92
CA ARG A 24 -11.15 -11.39 -13.71
C ARG A 24 -11.72 -10.01 -13.98
N ASP A 25 -11.79 -9.16 -12.95
CA ASP A 25 -12.52 -7.88 -13.04
C ASP A 25 -11.59 -6.73 -13.42
N LEU A 26 -10.31 -6.78 -13.01
CA LEU A 26 -9.33 -5.76 -13.37
C LEU A 26 -8.45 -6.16 -14.57
N GLY A 27 -8.44 -7.43 -14.96
CA GLY A 27 -7.54 -7.94 -16.01
C GLY A 27 -6.05 -7.77 -15.66
N ALA A 28 -5.75 -7.65 -14.36
CA ALA A 28 -4.44 -7.32 -13.84
C ALA A 28 -3.84 -8.55 -13.16
N GLU A 29 -2.51 -8.69 -13.21
CA GLU A 29 -1.84 -9.75 -12.46
C GLU A 29 -1.68 -9.34 -10.99
N PRO A 30 -2.24 -10.11 -10.01
CA PRO A 30 -2.12 -9.80 -8.59
C PRO A 30 -0.70 -10.08 -8.10
N ARG A 31 0.05 -9.00 -7.84
CA ARG A 31 1.42 -9.04 -7.32
C ARG A 31 1.39 -8.80 -5.82
N THR A 32 1.31 -9.91 -5.10
CA THR A 32 1.22 -9.98 -3.64
C THR A 32 2.32 -10.87 -3.09
N HIS A 33 2.85 -10.56 -1.91
CA HIS A 33 3.71 -11.50 -1.19
C HIS A 33 2.92 -12.78 -0.92
N ALA A 34 3.45 -13.93 -1.35
CA ALA A 34 2.79 -15.20 -1.14
C ALA A 34 2.74 -15.52 0.36
N ASN A 35 1.56 -15.91 0.83
CA ASN A 35 1.36 -16.44 2.16
C ASN A 35 2.19 -17.72 2.30
N PRO A 36 3.01 -17.87 3.36
CA PRO A 36 3.82 -19.07 3.56
C PRO A 36 3.00 -20.37 3.59
N SER A 37 1.72 -20.30 3.95
CA SER A 37 0.79 -21.44 3.96
C SER A 37 0.33 -21.88 2.57
N HIS A 38 0.63 -21.12 1.50
CA HIS A 38 0.26 -21.49 0.15
C HIS A 38 1.19 -22.55 -0.42
N THR A 39 0.60 -23.60 -1.01
CA THR A 39 1.30 -24.67 -1.71
C THR A 39 2.03 -24.16 -2.95
N ILE A 40 1.49 -23.15 -3.62
CA ILE A 40 2.08 -22.52 -4.82
C ILE A 40 2.50 -21.10 -4.45
N LYS A 41 3.78 -20.79 -4.60
CA LYS A 41 4.35 -19.47 -4.34
C LYS A 41 4.70 -18.80 -5.66
N TYR A 42 4.14 -17.61 -5.88
CA TYR A 42 4.45 -16.80 -7.04
C TYR A 42 5.75 -16.00 -6.80
N PRO A 43 6.63 -15.86 -7.82
CA PRO A 43 7.88 -15.11 -7.67
C PRO A 43 7.58 -13.62 -7.44
N LEU A 44 8.15 -13.07 -6.36
CA LEU A 44 8.05 -11.65 -6.04
C LEU A 44 9.06 -10.86 -6.88
N ASN A 45 8.59 -9.86 -7.62
CA ASN A 45 9.49 -8.97 -8.35
C ASN A 45 10.11 -7.95 -7.37
N PRO A 46 11.45 -7.91 -7.22
CA PRO A 46 12.11 -7.06 -6.23
C PRO A 46 11.90 -5.56 -6.47
N CYS A 47 11.71 -5.12 -7.71
CA CYS A 47 11.51 -3.70 -8.02
C CYS A 47 10.15 -3.19 -7.49
N PHE A 48 9.09 -3.99 -7.64
CA PHE A 48 7.76 -3.65 -7.12
C PHE A 48 7.72 -3.72 -5.59
N HIS A 49 8.38 -4.73 -5.01
CA HIS A 49 8.51 -4.84 -3.56
C HIS A 49 9.25 -3.63 -2.96
N ALA A 50 10.33 -3.15 -3.61
CA ALA A 50 11.03 -1.96 -3.18
C ALA A 50 10.15 -0.70 -3.22
N ALA A 51 9.27 -0.58 -4.22
CA ALA A 51 8.30 0.50 -4.29
C ALA A 51 7.25 0.43 -3.17
N GLN A 52 6.67 -0.76 -2.92
CA GLN A 52 5.75 -0.99 -1.80
C GLN A 52 6.40 -0.64 -0.46
N HIS A 53 7.62 -1.12 -0.23
CA HIS A 53 8.35 -0.89 1.01
C HIS A 53 8.54 0.61 1.29
N LYS A 54 8.81 1.42 0.26
CA LYS A 54 8.90 2.89 0.40
C LYS A 54 7.57 3.50 0.84
N VAL A 55 6.46 3.09 0.23
CA VAL A 55 5.11 3.57 0.57
C VAL A 55 4.74 3.16 2.00
N GLU A 56 4.97 1.91 2.37
CA GLU A 56 4.72 1.41 3.72
C GLU A 56 5.53 2.17 4.77
N ASN A 57 6.81 2.40 4.54
CA ASN A 57 7.66 3.17 5.45
C ASN A 57 7.16 4.62 5.60
N ALA A 58 6.72 5.25 4.50
CA ALA A 58 6.13 6.58 4.55
C ALA A 58 4.84 6.60 5.40
N LEU A 59 3.95 5.63 5.19
CA LEU A 59 2.72 5.47 5.98
C LEU A 59 3.00 5.16 7.45
N GLN A 60 4.00 4.33 7.76
CA GLN A 60 4.41 4.09 9.15
C GLN A 60 4.94 5.36 9.81
N ARG A 61 5.72 6.17 9.08
CA ARG A 61 6.20 7.47 9.57
C ARG A 61 5.04 8.43 9.81
N LEU A 62 4.06 8.49 8.91
CA LEU A 62 2.81 9.24 9.11
C LEU A 62 2.05 8.78 10.34
N LYS A 63 1.89 7.47 10.54
CA LYS A 63 1.23 6.91 11.74
C LYS A 63 1.97 7.29 13.03
N ARG A 64 3.32 7.27 13.02
CA ARG A 64 4.15 7.70 14.16
C ARG A 64 3.97 9.19 14.45
N LEU A 65 4.02 10.04 13.43
CA LEU A 65 3.80 11.48 13.60
C LEU A 65 2.37 11.79 14.07
N ARG A 66 1.37 11.07 13.54
CA ARG A 66 -0.03 11.17 14.01
C ARG A 66 -0.14 10.81 15.48
N ARG A 67 0.58 9.82 15.99
CA ARG A 67 0.57 9.46 17.42
C ARG A 67 0.99 10.64 18.30
N ILE A 68 1.95 11.45 17.84
CA ILE A 68 2.42 12.66 18.52
C ILE A 68 1.38 13.79 18.37
N ALA A 69 0.87 13.99 17.15
CA ALA A 69 -0.12 15.04 16.84
C ALA A 69 -1.52 14.78 17.44
N ARG A 70 -1.87 13.53 17.78
CA ARG A 70 -3.19 13.13 18.31
C ARG A 70 -3.54 13.85 19.62
N HIS A 71 -2.55 14.37 20.34
CA HIS A 71 -2.81 15.16 21.54
C HIS A 71 -3.30 16.58 21.21
N CYS A 72 -2.91 17.13 20.07
CA CYS A 72 -3.20 18.52 19.68
C CYS A 72 -4.43 18.67 18.79
N GLU A 73 -4.90 17.61 18.12
CA GLU A 73 -5.91 17.76 17.06
C GLU A 73 -7.10 16.79 17.16
N LYS A 74 -8.30 17.36 17.30
CA LYS A 74 -9.58 16.62 17.35
C LYS A 74 -10.39 16.68 16.04
N THR A 75 -10.00 17.49 15.06
CA THR A 75 -10.81 17.75 13.86
C THR A 75 -10.29 16.99 12.64
N LYS A 76 -11.21 16.51 11.79
CA LYS A 76 -10.87 15.79 10.53
C LYS A 76 -10.04 16.65 9.58
N ALA A 77 -10.33 17.96 9.50
CA ALA A 77 -9.64 18.88 8.61
C ALA A 77 -8.15 19.02 8.95
N ALA A 78 -7.83 19.07 10.25
CA ALA A 78 -6.47 19.23 10.71
C ALA A 78 -5.63 17.96 10.47
N VAL A 79 -6.23 16.77 10.67
CA VAL A 79 -5.65 15.49 10.27
C VAL A 79 -5.37 15.43 8.76
N MET A 80 -6.30 15.92 7.93
CA MET A 80 -6.15 15.91 6.47
C MET A 80 -5.05 16.89 6.02
N GLY A 81 -5.00 18.08 6.61
CA GLY A 81 -3.95 19.07 6.39
C GLY A 81 -2.56 18.52 6.76
N PHE A 82 -2.44 17.81 7.88
CA PHE A 82 -1.21 17.13 8.28
C PHE A 82 -0.77 16.07 7.25
N VAL A 83 -1.70 15.25 6.73
CA VAL A 83 -1.39 14.25 5.69
C VAL A 83 -0.90 14.94 4.42
N HIS A 84 -1.54 16.03 3.99
CA HIS A 84 -1.11 16.78 2.81
C HIS A 84 0.29 17.38 3.00
N LEU A 85 0.55 18.05 4.12
CA LEU A 85 1.87 18.61 4.43
C LEU A 85 2.96 17.54 4.42
N ALA A 86 2.71 16.41 5.08
CA ALA A 86 3.68 15.32 5.13
C ALA A 86 3.88 14.62 3.77
N ALA A 87 2.83 14.53 2.94
CA ALA A 87 2.95 14.06 1.56
C ALA A 87 3.79 15.01 0.69
N THR A 88 3.57 16.33 0.80
CA THR A 88 4.36 17.35 0.11
C THR A 88 5.83 17.28 0.53
N LEU A 89 6.12 17.17 1.84
CA LEU A 89 7.49 17.02 2.34
C LEU A 89 8.15 15.71 1.87
N ALA A 90 7.38 14.64 1.72
CA ALA A 90 7.89 13.38 1.16
C ALA A 90 8.17 13.47 -0.35
N TRP A 91 7.43 14.29 -1.09
CA TRP A 91 7.62 14.52 -2.53
C TRP A 91 8.80 15.44 -2.84
N LEU A 92 9.06 16.44 -2.00
CA LEU A 92 10.18 17.38 -2.14
C LEU A 92 11.56 16.77 -1.84
N ARG A 93 11.61 15.53 -1.35
CA ARG A 93 12.83 14.85 -0.91
C ARG A 93 13.31 13.83 -1.93
#